data_AF-A0AAD1YFK6-F1
#
_entry.id   AF-A0AAD1YFK6-F1
#
_cell.length_a   1.000
_cell.length_b   1.000
_cell.length_c   1.000
_cell.angle_alpha   90.00
_cell.angle_beta   90.00
_cell.angle_gamma   90.00
#
_symmetry.space_group_name_H-M   'P 1'
#
loop_
_entity.id
_entity.type
_entity.pdbx_description
1 polymer ?
#
loop_
_entity_poly.entity_id
_entity_poly.type
_entity_poly.pdbx_seq_one_letter_code
_entity_poly.pdbx_strand_id
1 'polypeptide(L)'
;MKNSLIPISTIDFNNTINIKFNNILDGFDFFKNFTIDGNVTCGEEKIITFIEKIFEENIDDTYIDFYINRISSEDKSNLMNLISDNDKNTLREFMNITHDGVYFKLIDKNLIPFLSV
;
A
#
# COMPACT_ATOMS: atom_id res chain seq x y z
N MET A 1 1.51 -0.74 -17.66
CA MET A 1 2.09 -0.24 -16.40
C MET A 1 3.17 -1.20 -15.91
N LYS A 2 4.27 -1.39 -16.67
CA LYS A 2 5.38 -2.21 -16.16
C LYS A 2 6.18 -1.37 -15.16
N ASN A 3 6.17 -1.77 -13.89
CA ASN A 3 7.00 -1.27 -12.77
C ASN A 3 6.36 -0.25 -11.80
N SER A 4 5.03 -0.21 -11.68
CA SER A 4 4.37 0.68 -10.71
C SER A 4 4.60 0.26 -9.23
N LEU A 5 4.89 -1.03 -8.99
CA LEU A 5 5.39 -1.58 -7.72
C LEU A 5 6.69 -2.35 -7.95
N ILE A 6 7.70 -2.09 -7.13
CA ILE A 6 9.00 -2.79 -7.19
C ILE A 6 9.18 -3.58 -5.88
N PRO A 7 9.31 -4.92 -5.92
CA PRO A 7 9.56 -5.70 -4.73
C PRO A 7 10.90 -5.31 -4.09
N ILE A 8 10.93 -5.22 -2.76
CA ILE A 8 12.15 -4.96 -1.97
C ILE A 8 12.31 -6.03 -0.91
N SER A 9 13.54 -6.49 -0.69
CA SER A 9 13.78 -7.52 0.34
C SER A 9 13.48 -6.97 1.73
N THR A 10 13.09 -7.84 2.66
CA THR A 10 12.90 -7.45 4.07
C THR A 10 14.18 -6.86 4.67
N ILE A 11 15.35 -7.34 4.27
CA ILE A 11 16.64 -6.82 4.73
C ILE A 11 16.83 -5.39 4.24
N ASP A 12 16.63 -5.13 2.94
CA ASP A 12 16.80 -3.81 2.36
C ASP A 12 15.78 -2.81 2.93
N PHE A 13 14.51 -3.22 3.02
CA PHE A 13 13.47 -2.42 3.68
C PHE A 13 13.86 -2.07 5.12
N ASN A 14 14.39 -3.05 5.86
CA ASN A 14 14.84 -2.84 7.24
C ASN A 14 16.10 -1.98 7.36
N ASN A 15 16.90 -1.84 6.31
CA ASN A 15 18.06 -0.94 6.32
C ASN A 15 17.70 0.48 5.88
N THR A 16 16.66 0.63 5.03
CA THR A 16 16.25 1.94 4.48
C THR A 16 15.30 2.71 5.40
N ILE A 17 14.31 2.03 5.98
CA ILE A 17 13.24 2.71 6.72
C ILE A 17 13.68 3.01 8.16
N ASN A 18 13.42 4.21 8.66
CA ASN A 18 13.78 4.59 10.04
C ASN A 18 12.64 4.38 11.04
N ILE A 19 11.39 4.57 10.62
CA ILE A 19 10.21 4.43 11.48
C ILE A 19 9.62 3.03 11.26
N LYS A 20 9.71 2.17 12.28
CA LYS A 20 9.18 0.81 12.27
C LYS A 20 8.62 0.47 13.63
N PHE A 21 7.57 -0.35 13.64
CA PHE A 21 6.96 -0.85 14.87
C PHE A 21 6.48 -2.28 14.64
N ASN A 22 6.45 -3.10 15.70
CA ASN A 22 6.11 -4.52 15.57
C ASN A 22 4.60 -4.74 15.37
N ASN A 23 3.78 -3.78 15.80
CA ASN A 23 2.34 -3.79 15.67
C ASN A 23 1.77 -2.37 15.73
N ILE A 24 0.50 -2.20 15.32
CA ILE A 24 -0.13 -0.88 15.24
C ILE A 24 -0.24 -0.15 16.60
N LEU A 25 -0.32 -0.87 17.72
CA LEU A 25 -0.39 -0.28 19.07
C LEU A 25 0.92 0.39 19.44
N ASP A 26 2.06 -0.27 19.15
CA ASP A 26 3.38 0.34 19.31
C ASP A 26 3.47 1.65 18.51
N GLY A 27 2.88 1.69 17.32
CA GLY A 27 2.79 2.90 16.50
C GLY A 27 2.07 4.04 17.22
N PHE A 28 0.90 3.77 17.82
CA PHE A 28 0.14 4.77 18.57
C PHE A 28 0.82 5.21 19.87
N ASP A 29 1.49 4.29 20.56
CA ASP A 29 2.11 4.55 21.86
C ASP A 29 3.44 5.33 21.74
N PHE A 30 4.22 5.08 20.68
CA PHE A 30 5.56 5.66 20.53
C PHE A 30 5.64 6.88 19.61
N PHE A 31 4.63 7.13 18.76
CA PHE A 31 4.66 8.23 17.80
C PHE A 31 3.53 9.23 18.02
N LYS A 32 3.86 10.52 17.83
CA LYS A 32 2.85 11.58 17.79
C LYS A 32 1.90 11.30 16.64
N ASN A 33 0.62 11.23 16.96
CA ASN A 33 -0.45 10.97 16.01
C ASN A 33 -1.50 12.09 16.08
N PHE A 34 -2.28 12.20 15.01
CA PHE A 34 -3.44 13.08 14.93
C PHE A 34 -4.52 12.38 14.10
N THR A 35 -5.77 12.78 14.30
CA THR A 35 -6.91 12.25 13.54
C THR A 35 -7.28 13.21 12.43
N ILE A 36 -7.45 12.69 11.21
CA ILE A 36 -8.07 13.44 10.11
C ILE A 36 -9.59 13.30 10.27
N ASP A 37 -10.26 14.41 10.59
CA ASP A 37 -11.72 14.42 10.68
C ASP A 37 -12.35 14.51 9.28
N GLY A 38 -13.24 13.58 8.97
CA GLY A 38 -13.89 13.43 7.68
C GLY A 38 -15.35 13.07 7.86
N ASN A 39 -16.24 13.64 7.05
CA ASN A 39 -17.60 13.13 6.96
C ASN A 39 -17.63 11.90 6.01
N VAL A 40 -18.65 11.06 6.16
CA VAL A 40 -18.79 9.81 5.39
C VAL A 40 -18.87 10.05 3.87
N THR A 41 -19.31 11.23 3.43
CA THR A 41 -19.45 11.54 1.99
C THR A 41 -18.16 11.93 1.27
N CYS A 42 -17.08 12.30 1.98
CA CYS A 42 -15.80 12.69 1.35
C CYS A 42 -14.56 12.15 2.05
N GLY A 43 -14.72 11.23 3.01
CA GLY A 43 -13.62 10.69 3.80
C GLY A 43 -12.55 10.01 2.95
N GLU A 44 -12.98 9.13 2.03
CA GLU A 44 -12.09 8.40 1.12
C GLU A 44 -11.28 9.33 0.22
N GLU A 45 -11.94 10.28 -0.47
CA GLU A 45 -11.27 11.27 -1.33
C GLU A 45 -10.23 12.10 -0.55
N LYS A 46 -10.53 12.47 0.70
CA LYS A 46 -9.60 13.20 1.57
C LYS A 46 -8.39 12.36 1.97
N ILE A 47 -8.60 11.07 2.27
CA ILE A 47 -7.51 10.14 2.60
C ILE A 47 -6.62 9.94 1.37
N ILE A 48 -7.20 9.66 0.20
CA ILE A 48 -6.47 9.50 -1.06
C ILE A 48 -5.66 10.76 -1.35
N THR A 49 -6.28 11.94 -1.32
CA THR A 49 -5.60 13.23 -1.55
C THR A 49 -4.46 13.46 -0.56
N PHE A 50 -4.62 13.06 0.70
CA PHE A 50 -3.59 13.20 1.72
C PHE A 50 -2.39 12.27 1.43
N ILE A 51 -2.65 11.01 1.09
CA ILE A 51 -1.59 10.04 0.76
C ILE A 51 -0.87 10.46 -0.54
N GLU A 52 -1.60 10.95 -1.55
CA GLU A 52 -1.01 11.48 -2.78
C GLU A 52 -0.06 12.65 -2.51
N LYS A 53 -0.43 13.57 -1.63
CA LYS A 53 0.46 14.68 -1.22
C LYS A 53 1.69 14.17 -0.49
N ILE A 54 1.55 13.18 0.39
CA ILE A 54 2.71 12.57 1.05
C ILE A 54 3.63 11.93 0.02
N PHE A 55 3.07 11.20 -0.95
CA PHE A 55 3.84 10.59 -2.02
C PHE A 55 4.60 11.64 -2.84
N GLU A 56 3.97 12.75 -3.20
CA GLU A 56 4.61 13.84 -3.97
C GLU A 56 5.78 14.50 -3.23
N GLU A 57 5.67 14.63 -1.91
CA GLU A 57 6.76 15.15 -1.06
C GLU A 57 7.89 14.11 -0.84
N ASN A 58 7.62 12.82 -1.11
CA ASN A 58 8.53 11.69 -0.86
C ASN A 58 8.68 10.77 -2.09
N ILE A 59 8.69 11.34 -3.31
CA ILE A 59 8.58 10.62 -4.60
C ILE A 59 9.51 9.41 -4.73
N ASP A 60 10.70 9.46 -4.11
CA ASP A 60 11.69 8.40 -4.19
C ASP A 60 11.72 7.45 -2.99
N ASP A 61 10.90 7.64 -1.95
CA ASP A 61 10.97 6.87 -0.69
C ASP A 61 9.61 6.47 -0.13
N THR A 62 8.66 6.14 -1.01
CA THR A 62 7.38 5.55 -0.59
C THR A 62 7.41 4.02 -0.67
N TYR A 63 7.11 3.38 0.46
CA TYR A 63 7.09 1.92 0.60
C TYR A 63 5.77 1.47 1.22
N ILE A 64 5.27 0.32 0.77
CA ILE A 64 4.02 -0.29 1.25
C ILE A 64 4.26 -1.74 1.70
N ASP A 65 3.51 -2.19 2.68
CA ASP A 65 3.39 -3.59 3.08
C ASP A 65 2.18 -4.23 2.40
N PHE A 66 2.43 -4.86 1.24
CA PHE A 66 1.40 -5.48 0.43
C PHE A 66 1.45 -7.01 0.52
N TYR A 67 0.46 -7.58 1.23
CA TYR A 67 0.40 -9.00 1.58
C TYR A 67 -0.12 -9.91 0.46
N ILE A 68 -0.22 -9.42 -0.78
CA ILE A 68 -0.82 -10.16 -1.90
C ILE A 68 -0.15 -11.52 -2.16
N ASN A 69 1.15 -11.64 -1.86
CA ASN A 69 1.90 -12.88 -2.02
C ASN A 69 1.73 -13.87 -0.84
N ARG A 70 1.12 -13.44 0.26
CA ARG A 70 0.89 -14.26 1.46
C ARG A 70 -0.55 -14.77 1.62
N ILE A 71 -1.49 -14.24 0.85
CA ILE A 71 -2.88 -14.70 0.90
C ILE A 71 -3.08 -15.95 0.04
N SER A 72 -4.04 -16.81 0.43
CA SER A 72 -4.30 -18.08 -0.24
C SER A 72 -4.85 -17.87 -1.65
N SER A 73 -4.79 -18.89 -2.51
CA SER A 73 -5.42 -18.84 -3.84
C SER A 73 -6.93 -18.60 -3.78
N GLU A 74 -7.59 -19.09 -2.74
CA GLU A 74 -9.01 -18.85 -2.48
C GLU A 74 -9.26 -17.38 -2.15
N ASP A 75 -8.47 -16.80 -1.23
CA ASP A 75 -8.57 -15.38 -0.88
C ASP A 75 -8.26 -14.47 -2.05
N LYS A 76 -7.29 -14.84 -2.91
CA LYS A 76 -7.01 -14.13 -4.17
C LYS A 76 -8.23 -14.12 -5.08
N SER A 77 -8.90 -15.26 -5.23
CA SER A 77 -10.12 -15.36 -6.04
C SER A 77 -11.26 -14.52 -5.45
N ASN A 78 -11.43 -14.55 -4.12
CA ASN A 78 -12.43 -13.74 -3.43
C ASN A 78 -12.16 -12.25 -3.62
N LEU A 79 -10.91 -11.81 -3.44
CA LEU A 79 -10.50 -10.43 -3.68
C LEU A 79 -10.79 -9.99 -5.13
N MET A 80 -10.48 -10.84 -6.11
CA MET A 80 -10.80 -10.56 -7.52
C MET A 80 -12.29 -10.36 -7.79
N ASN A 81 -13.17 -11.01 -7.02
CA ASN A 81 -14.61 -10.89 -7.16
C ASN A 81 -15.19 -9.65 -6.47
N LEU A 82 -14.48 -9.10 -5.48
CA LEU A 82 -14.92 -7.93 -4.70
C LEU A 82 -14.54 -6.60 -5.35
N ILE A 83 -13.45 -6.56 -6.12
CA ILE A 83 -12.98 -5.32 -6.76
C ILE A 83 -13.70 -5.01 -8.07
N SER A 84 -13.68 -3.73 -8.45
CA SER A 84 -14.27 -3.25 -9.71
C SER A 84 -13.58 -3.86 -10.93
N ASP A 85 -14.31 -4.05 -12.04
CA ASP A 85 -13.72 -4.57 -13.29
C ASP A 85 -12.54 -3.72 -13.80
N ASN A 86 -12.55 -2.41 -13.50
CA ASN A 86 -11.48 -1.49 -13.87
C ASN A 86 -10.17 -1.84 -13.11
N ASP A 87 -10.28 -2.24 -11.86
CA ASP A 87 -9.14 -2.54 -10.99
C ASP A 87 -8.63 -3.97 -11.13
N LYS A 88 -9.43 -4.86 -11.74
CA LYS A 88 -9.07 -6.28 -11.92
C LYS A 88 -7.76 -6.47 -12.67
N ASN A 89 -7.49 -5.61 -13.64
CA ASN A 89 -6.24 -5.71 -14.41
C ASN A 89 -5.03 -5.34 -13.54
N THR A 90 -5.14 -4.26 -12.76
CA THR A 90 -4.12 -3.84 -11.80
C THR A 90 -3.82 -4.95 -10.78
N LEU A 91 -4.86 -5.53 -10.18
CA LEU A 91 -4.68 -6.61 -9.20
C LEU A 91 -4.04 -7.86 -9.82
N ARG A 92 -4.42 -8.25 -11.04
CA ARG A 92 -3.79 -9.38 -11.76
C ARG A 92 -2.30 -9.12 -12.02
N GLU A 93 -1.92 -7.90 -12.38
CA GLU A 93 -0.51 -7.56 -12.56
C GLU A 93 0.27 -7.76 -11.26
N PHE A 94 -0.29 -7.36 -10.12
CA PHE A 94 0.37 -7.53 -8.83
C PHE A 94 0.45 -8.98 -8.36
N MET A 95 -0.59 -9.78 -8.59
CA MET A 95 -0.60 -11.21 -8.27
C MET A 95 0.47 -12.01 -9.03
N ASN A 96 0.94 -11.49 -10.16
CA ASN A 96 1.99 -12.11 -10.97
C ASN A 96 3.41 -11.69 -10.55
N ILE A 97 3.57 -10.77 -9.59
CA ILE A 97 4.89 -10.36 -9.11
C ILE A 97 5.50 -11.49 -8.26
N THR A 98 6.55 -12.12 -8.79
CA THR A 98 7.28 -13.18 -8.08
C THR A 98 8.19 -12.57 -7.01
N HIS A 99 7.77 -12.61 -5.75
CA HIS A 99 8.52 -12.10 -4.59
C HIS A 99 8.05 -12.74 -3.29
N ASP A 100 8.98 -13.19 -2.43
CA ASP A 100 8.65 -13.90 -1.18
C ASP A 100 8.37 -12.96 0.01
N GLY A 101 8.66 -11.67 -0.13
CA GLY A 101 8.38 -10.65 0.87
C GLY A 101 7.02 -9.98 0.70
N VAL A 102 6.75 -9.00 1.56
CA VAL A 102 5.54 -8.18 1.53
C VAL A 102 5.83 -6.72 1.24
N TYR A 103 7.10 -6.34 1.11
CA TYR A 103 7.47 -4.94 0.97
C TYR A 103 7.66 -4.58 -0.49
N PHE A 104 7.06 -3.47 -0.89
CA PHE A 104 7.18 -2.93 -2.24
C PHE A 104 7.47 -1.45 -2.17
N LYS A 105 8.35 -0.97 -3.06
CA LYS A 105 8.49 0.44 -3.36
C LYS A 105 7.39 0.85 -4.34
N LEU A 106 6.65 1.89 -3.99
CA LEU A 106 5.64 2.49 -4.85
C LEU A 106 6.31 3.53 -5.76
N ILE A 107 6.12 3.40 -7.07
CA ILE A 107 6.72 4.30 -8.06
C ILE A 107 5.68 5.16 -8.77
N ASP A 108 4.43 4.70 -8.82
CA ASP A 108 3.36 5.35 -9.56
C ASP A 108 2.26 5.83 -8.62
N LYS A 109 2.15 7.15 -8.47
CA LYS A 109 1.13 7.81 -7.64
C LYS A 109 -0.28 7.37 -8.02
N ASN A 110 -0.54 7.02 -9.28
CA ASN A 110 -1.87 6.64 -9.75
C ASN A 110 -2.38 5.32 -9.15
N LEU A 111 -1.53 4.57 -8.45
CA LEU A 111 -1.95 3.39 -7.67
C LEU A 111 -2.50 3.72 -6.28
N ILE A 112 -2.28 4.93 -5.76
CA ILE A 112 -2.72 5.30 -4.41
C ILE A 112 -4.23 5.13 -4.23
N PRO A 113 -5.10 5.54 -5.18
CA PRO A 113 -6.52 5.26 -5.06
C PRO A 113 -6.79 3.77 -4.87
N PHE A 114 -6.21 2.89 -5.69
CA PHE A 114 -6.38 1.44 -5.59
C PHE A 114 -5.93 0.87 -4.23
N LEU A 115 -4.87 1.43 -3.63
CA LEU A 115 -4.31 0.98 -2.35
C LEU A 115 -5.03 1.55 -1.12
N SER A 116 -5.93 2.51 -1.31
CA SER A 116 -6.58 3.25 -0.22
C SER A 116 -8.07 2.90 -0.03
N VAL A 117 -8.59 1.94 -0.82
CA VAL A 117 -9.97 1.43 -0.73
C VAL A 117 -10.03 0.18 0.14
#